data_AF-A0AB34GJE1-F1
#
_entry.id   AF-A0AB34GJE1-F1
#
_cell.length_a   1.000
_cell.length_b   1.000
_cell.length_c   1.000
_cell.angle_alpha   90.00
_cell.angle_beta   90.00
_cell.angle_gamma   90.00
#
_symmetry.space_group_name_H-M   'P 1'
#
loop_
_entity.id
_entity.type
_entity.pdbx_description
1 polymer ?
#
loop_
_entity_poly.entity_id
_entity_poly.type
_entity_poly.pdbx_seq_one_letter_code
_entity_poly.pdbx_strand_id
1 'polypeptide(L)'
;MKIEERGIRKWWQALPPNKKELFKESVRKNKWKLFLGLSSFGLLFVVFYFTHLEVSPVTGRSKLLLLGKEHFRLLSELEYEAWMEEFKNDMLTEKDARYVAVKEVVHHLIECNKDIPGISEINWIIHVVDSPDINAFVLPNGQVFIFTGLLNSVTDIHQLSFLLGHEIAHAVLEHAAEKASLVHFLDFLGLIFLTMIWAICPRDSLALLGQWIQSKLQEFMFDRPYSRTLEDEADKIGLQLAAKVKYLVVENTQCPSHSKR
;
A
#
# COMPACT_ATOMS: atom_id res chain seq x y z
N MET A 1 -27.92 -9.25 -5.85
CA MET A 1 -27.77 -10.72 -5.81
C MET A 1 -27.65 -11.14 -4.34
N LYS A 2 -28.63 -11.87 -3.81
CA LYS A 2 -28.80 -12.13 -2.36
C LYS A 2 -27.75 -13.13 -1.85
N ILE A 3 -26.80 -12.57 -1.10
CA ILE A 3 -25.92 -13.12 -0.05
C ILE A 3 -26.04 -14.64 0.17
N GLU A 4 -24.94 -15.33 -0.11
CA GLU A 4 -24.74 -16.76 0.09
C GLU A 4 -24.33 -17.07 1.54
N GLU A 5 -25.12 -16.62 2.52
CA GLU A 5 -25.02 -16.98 3.95
C GLU A 5 -25.23 -18.49 4.24
N ARG A 6 -25.26 -19.32 3.20
CA ARG A 6 -25.84 -20.66 3.20
C ARG A 6 -24.82 -21.79 3.24
N GLY A 7 -23.53 -21.55 3.01
CA GLY A 7 -22.52 -22.60 2.85
C GLY A 7 -22.28 -23.45 4.12
N ILE A 8 -21.86 -22.82 5.22
CA ILE A 8 -21.47 -23.52 6.45
C ILE A 8 -22.68 -24.18 7.13
N ARG A 9 -23.81 -23.46 7.19
CA ARG A 9 -25.03 -23.95 7.82
C ARG A 9 -25.64 -25.13 7.05
N LYS A 10 -25.64 -25.08 5.71
CA LYS A 10 -26.06 -26.23 4.88
C LYS A 10 -25.08 -27.39 4.95
N TRP A 11 -23.77 -27.13 4.93
CA TRP A 11 -22.75 -28.17 5.13
C TRP A 11 -22.92 -28.88 6.47
N TRP A 12 -23.11 -28.12 7.55
CA TRP A 12 -23.38 -28.68 8.87
C TRP A 12 -24.69 -29.46 8.88
N GLN A 13 -25.76 -28.94 8.28
CA GLN A 13 -27.03 -29.66 8.17
C GLN A 13 -26.89 -30.97 7.38
N ALA A 14 -26.09 -30.99 6.31
CA ALA A 14 -25.83 -32.15 5.45
C ALA A 14 -24.95 -33.24 6.07
N LEU A 15 -24.28 -32.99 7.20
CA LEU A 15 -23.51 -34.02 7.89
C LEU A 15 -24.43 -35.06 8.56
N PRO A 16 -24.13 -36.36 8.41
CA PRO A 16 -24.91 -37.41 9.07
C PRO A 16 -24.77 -37.32 10.61
N PRO A 17 -25.80 -37.75 11.38
CA PRO A 17 -25.88 -37.53 12.83
C PRO A 17 -24.68 -38.08 13.60
N ASN A 18 -24.18 -39.26 13.21
CA ASN A 18 -23.02 -39.90 13.81
C ASN A 18 -21.74 -39.04 13.69
N LYS A 19 -21.51 -38.40 12.55
CA LYS A 19 -20.34 -37.52 12.34
C LYS A 19 -20.47 -36.21 13.12
N LYS A 20 -21.69 -35.69 13.29
CA LYS A 20 -21.94 -34.50 14.15
C LYS A 20 -21.61 -34.80 15.62
N GLU A 21 -22.02 -35.96 16.11
CA GLU A 21 -21.72 -36.35 17.50
C GLU A 21 -20.23 -36.63 17.70
N LEU A 22 -19.56 -37.35 16.78
CA LEU A 22 -18.11 -37.54 16.83
C LEU A 22 -17.35 -36.20 16.83
N PHE A 23 -17.80 -35.22 16.06
CA PHE A 23 -17.22 -33.88 16.05
C PHE A 23 -17.41 -33.17 17.40
N LYS A 24 -18.62 -33.17 17.95
CA LYS A 24 -18.93 -32.57 19.26
C LYS A 24 -18.14 -33.23 20.38
N GLU A 25 -18.02 -34.55 20.37
CA GLU A 25 -17.24 -35.31 21.35
C GLU A 25 -15.74 -35.01 21.25
N SER A 26 -15.19 -34.96 20.03
CA SER A 26 -13.79 -34.61 19.79
C SER A 26 -13.47 -33.20 20.33
N VAL A 27 -14.32 -32.21 20.02
CA VAL A 27 -14.20 -30.84 20.54
C VAL A 27 -14.32 -30.82 22.06
N ARG A 28 -15.31 -31.51 22.64
CA ARG A 28 -15.52 -31.55 24.10
C ARG A 28 -14.34 -32.21 24.83
N LYS A 29 -13.77 -33.28 24.27
CA LYS A 29 -12.61 -34.00 24.82
C LYS A 29 -11.34 -33.15 24.76
N ASN A 30 -11.14 -32.41 23.68
CA ASN A 30 -9.95 -31.60 23.45
C ASN A 30 -10.13 -30.10 23.78
N LYS A 31 -11.25 -29.71 24.42
CA LYS A 31 -11.64 -28.30 24.63
C LYS A 31 -10.53 -27.45 25.26
N TRP A 32 -9.80 -28.00 26.23
CA TRP A 32 -8.72 -27.29 26.91
C TRP A 32 -7.47 -27.14 26.03
N LYS A 33 -7.15 -28.14 25.20
CA LYS A 33 -6.04 -28.05 24.23
C LYS A 33 -6.35 -27.04 23.13
N LEU A 34 -7.59 -27.04 22.64
CA LEU A 34 -8.06 -26.05 21.66
C LEU A 34 -8.05 -24.63 22.25
N PHE A 35 -8.53 -24.46 23.48
CA PHE A 35 -8.51 -23.19 24.18
C PHE A 35 -7.08 -22.68 24.40
N LEU A 36 -6.18 -23.51 24.91
CA LEU A 36 -4.77 -23.15 25.12
C LEU A 36 -4.06 -22.84 23.79
N GLY A 37 -4.34 -23.62 22.73
CA GLY A 37 -3.80 -23.38 21.39
C GLY A 37 -4.25 -22.04 20.81
N LEU A 38 -5.55 -21.77 20.84
CA LEU A 38 -6.12 -20.50 20.37
C LEU A 38 -5.64 -19.31 21.20
N SER A 39 -5.53 -19.46 22.52
CA SER A 39 -5.07 -18.39 23.40
C SER A 39 -3.57 -18.10 23.20
N SER A 40 -2.74 -19.13 23.06
CA SER A 40 -1.31 -18.97 22.76
C SER A 40 -1.09 -18.33 21.40
N PHE A 41 -1.85 -18.77 20.40
CA PHE A 41 -1.80 -18.20 19.05
C PHE A 41 -2.29 -16.75 19.03
N GLY A 42 -3.40 -16.45 19.71
CA GLY A 42 -3.90 -15.10 19.85
C GLY A 42 -2.90 -14.17 20.55
N LEU A 43 -2.20 -14.67 21.58
CA LEU A 43 -1.14 -13.91 22.23
C LEU A 43 0.03 -13.63 21.29
N LEU A 44 0.52 -14.65 20.56
CA LEU A 44 1.60 -14.48 19.59
C LEU A 44 1.22 -13.50 18.48
N PHE A 45 -0.02 -13.55 18.01
CA PHE A 45 -0.55 -12.63 17.02
C PHE A 45 -0.61 -11.19 17.53
N VAL A 46 -1.07 -10.98 18.77
CA VAL A 46 -1.09 -9.66 19.40
C VAL A 46 0.33 -9.12 19.55
N VAL A 47 1.26 -9.93 20.07
CA VAL A 47 2.67 -9.55 20.18
C VAL A 47 3.22 -9.18 18.81
N PHE A 48 3.00 -10.01 17.80
CA PHE A 48 3.44 -9.77 16.42
C PHE A 48 2.87 -8.49 15.84
N TYR A 49 1.58 -8.21 16.01
CA TYR A 49 0.97 -6.97 15.54
C TYR A 49 1.64 -5.75 16.18
N PHE A 50 1.80 -5.75 17.50
CA PHE A 50 2.40 -4.60 18.22
C PHE A 50 3.90 -4.43 17.97
N THR A 51 4.65 -5.50 17.67
CA THR A 51 6.09 -5.38 17.35
C THR A 51 6.37 -4.86 15.94
N HIS A 52 5.38 -4.89 15.04
CA HIS A 52 5.50 -4.46 13.64
C HIS A 52 4.72 -3.16 13.36
N LEU A 53 4.27 -2.47 14.41
CA LEU A 53 3.75 -1.11 14.29
C LEU A 53 4.91 -0.12 14.27
N GLU A 54 4.99 0.67 13.21
CA GLU A 54 5.89 1.80 13.08
C GLU A 54 5.09 3.11 13.09
N VAL A 55 5.69 4.17 13.62
CA VAL A 55 5.08 5.51 13.61
C VAL A 55 5.70 6.32 12.47
N SER A 56 4.88 6.85 11.58
CA SER A 56 5.33 7.74 10.52
C SER A 56 6.00 8.99 11.11
N PRO A 57 7.25 9.31 10.74
CA PRO A 57 7.93 10.51 11.24
C PRO A 57 7.30 11.80 10.71
N VAL A 58 6.54 11.73 9.62
CA VAL A 58 5.91 12.88 8.97
C VAL A 58 4.53 13.17 9.55
N THR A 59 3.68 12.14 9.70
CA THR A 59 2.28 12.32 10.14
C THR A 59 2.04 11.95 11.60
N GLY A 60 2.95 11.19 12.23
CA GLY A 60 2.77 10.64 13.58
C GLY A 60 1.78 9.48 13.67
N ARG A 61 1.26 9.00 12.53
CA ARG A 61 0.32 7.87 12.49
C ARG A 61 1.05 6.54 12.64
N SER A 62 0.48 5.63 13.43
CA SER A 62 0.92 4.24 13.49
C SER A 62 0.46 3.47 12.24
N LYS A 63 1.40 2.80 11.59
CA LYS A 63 1.21 1.94 10.42
C LYS A 63 1.82 0.57 10.67
N LEU A 64 1.20 -0.47 10.09
CA LEU A 64 1.71 -1.83 10.16
C LEU A 64 2.70 -2.05 9.01
N LEU A 65 3.97 -2.25 9.33
CA LEU A 65 5.02 -2.56 8.36
C LEU A 65 5.59 -3.95 8.66
N LEU A 66 5.26 -4.90 7.80
CA LEU A 66 5.66 -6.30 7.92
C LEU A 66 6.79 -6.64 6.98
N LEU A 67 6.74 -6.06 5.78
CA LEU A 67 7.85 -6.13 4.85
C LEU A 67 8.92 -5.18 5.34
N GLY A 68 10.05 -5.73 5.78
CA GLY A 68 11.22 -4.92 6.11
C GLY A 68 11.65 -4.09 4.90
N LYS A 69 12.22 -2.91 5.16
CA LYS A 69 12.62 -1.94 4.13
C LYS A 69 13.44 -2.55 2.99
N GLU A 70 14.35 -3.47 3.31
CA GLU A 70 15.16 -4.18 2.30
C GLU A 70 14.34 -5.07 1.37
N HIS A 71 13.36 -5.81 1.90
CA HIS A 71 12.53 -6.66 1.07
C HIS A 71 11.66 -5.82 0.14
N PHE A 72 11.11 -4.72 0.67
CA PHE A 72 10.31 -3.81 -0.12
C PHE A 72 11.16 -3.08 -1.19
N ARG A 73 12.40 -2.70 -0.87
CA ARG A 73 13.37 -2.14 -1.83
C ARG A 73 13.61 -3.10 -3.00
N LEU A 74 13.82 -4.39 -2.73
CA LEU A 74 14.00 -5.39 -3.78
C LEU A 74 12.74 -5.54 -4.66
N LEU A 75 11.55 -5.51 -4.06
CA LEU A 75 10.30 -5.54 -4.82
C LEU A 75 10.16 -4.29 -5.72
N SER A 76 10.49 -3.11 -5.19
CA SER A 76 10.49 -1.87 -5.97
C SER A 76 11.53 -1.87 -7.09
N GLU A 77 12.69 -2.50 -6.90
CA GLU A 77 13.70 -2.69 -7.95
C GLU A 77 13.18 -3.61 -9.06
N LEU A 78 12.53 -4.73 -8.72
CA LEU A 78 11.93 -5.62 -9.72
C LEU A 78 10.80 -4.95 -10.50
N GLU A 79 9.96 -4.19 -9.81
CA GLU A 79 8.88 -3.40 -10.43
C GLU A 79 9.46 -2.32 -11.36
N TYR A 80 10.51 -1.64 -10.92
CA TYR A 80 11.22 -0.67 -11.74
C TYR A 80 11.76 -1.30 -13.04
N GLU A 81 12.47 -2.43 -12.96
CA GLU A 81 12.99 -3.11 -14.15
C GLU A 81 11.87 -3.53 -15.12
N ALA A 82 10.72 -3.98 -14.60
CA ALA A 82 9.56 -4.31 -15.41
C ALA A 82 9.01 -3.09 -16.18
N TRP A 83 8.89 -1.93 -15.50
CA TRP A 83 8.45 -0.70 -16.15
C TRP A 83 9.46 -0.15 -17.16
N MET A 84 10.76 -0.30 -16.88
CA MET A 84 11.81 0.11 -17.81
C MET A 84 11.80 -0.70 -19.10
N GLU A 85 11.51 -2.00 -19.03
CA GLU A 85 11.35 -2.83 -20.22
C GLU A 85 10.05 -2.52 -20.97
N GLU A 86 8.94 -2.32 -20.24
CA GLU A 86 7.65 -1.95 -20.83
C GLU A 86 7.73 -0.63 -21.62
N PHE A 87 8.29 0.42 -21.02
CA PHE A 87 8.32 1.77 -21.61
C PHE A 87 9.58 2.09 -22.41
N LYS A 88 10.44 1.09 -22.64
CA LYS A 88 11.76 1.26 -23.26
C LYS A 88 11.76 2.08 -24.55
N ASN A 89 10.75 1.87 -25.40
CA ASN A 89 10.67 2.52 -26.71
C ASN A 89 9.93 3.87 -26.68
N ASP A 90 9.23 4.16 -25.58
CA ASP A 90 8.36 5.33 -25.45
C ASP A 90 8.95 6.39 -24.50
N MET A 91 10.10 6.11 -23.87
CA MET A 91 10.76 7.08 -23.00
C MET A 91 11.32 8.27 -23.77
N LEU A 92 10.95 9.47 -23.33
CA LEU A 92 11.50 10.72 -23.85
C LEU A 92 12.95 10.90 -23.43
N THR A 93 13.73 11.51 -24.32
CA THR A 93 15.13 11.86 -24.03
C THR A 93 15.23 13.03 -23.05
N GLU A 94 16.33 13.12 -22.31
CA GLU A 94 16.57 14.22 -21.35
C GLU A 94 16.60 15.63 -21.99
N LYS A 95 16.72 15.70 -23.32
CA LYS A 95 16.73 16.96 -24.09
C LYS A 95 15.33 17.42 -24.49
N ASP A 96 14.30 16.59 -24.34
CA ASP A 96 12.93 16.96 -24.66
C ASP A 96 12.45 18.06 -23.70
N ALA A 97 11.77 19.08 -24.22
CA ALA A 97 11.27 20.20 -23.42
C ALA A 97 10.29 19.74 -22.32
N ARG A 98 9.50 18.69 -22.58
CA ARG A 98 8.58 18.09 -21.61
C ARG A 98 9.35 17.46 -20.45
N TYR A 99 10.40 16.71 -20.77
CA TYR A 99 11.28 16.13 -19.75
C TYR A 99 11.93 17.20 -18.88
N VAL A 100 12.50 18.24 -19.51
CA VAL A 100 13.15 19.35 -18.79
C VAL A 100 12.16 20.06 -17.86
N ALA A 101 10.94 20.33 -18.33
CA ALA A 101 9.91 20.97 -17.51
C ALA A 101 9.54 20.13 -16.27
N VAL A 102 9.31 18.82 -16.45
CA VAL A 102 9.03 17.91 -15.32
C VAL A 102 10.22 17.84 -14.36
N LYS A 103 11.44 17.77 -14.90
CA LYS A 103 12.68 17.74 -14.11
C LYS A 103 12.81 18.96 -13.22
N GLU A 104 12.54 20.15 -13.73
CA GLU A 104 12.56 21.39 -12.95
C GLU A 104 11.50 21.38 -11.84
N VAL A 105 10.29 20.90 -12.11
CA VAL A 105 9.22 20.82 -11.09
C VAL A 105 9.59 19.87 -9.96
N VAL A 106 10.00 18.65 -10.30
CA VAL A 106 10.41 17.65 -9.31
C VAL A 106 11.62 18.16 -8.53
N HIS A 107 12.62 18.73 -9.20
CA HIS A 107 13.78 19.31 -8.52
C HIS A 107 13.37 20.37 -7.48
N HIS A 108 12.49 21.31 -7.83
CA HIS A 108 11.99 22.29 -6.87
C HIS A 108 11.18 21.67 -5.72
N LEU A 109 10.35 20.65 -6.02
CA LEU A 109 9.62 19.91 -4.99
C LEU A 109 10.60 19.25 -4.00
N ILE A 110 11.66 18.61 -4.46
CA ILE A 110 12.63 17.96 -3.57
C ILE A 110 13.44 19.01 -2.79
N GLU A 111 13.99 20.01 -3.45
CA GLU A 111 14.85 21.02 -2.84
C GLU A 111 14.13 21.82 -1.74
N CYS A 112 12.88 22.23 -1.96
CA CYS A 112 12.12 22.99 -0.97
C CYS A 112 11.54 22.18 0.16
N ASN A 113 11.61 20.85 0.07
CA ASN A 113 11.05 19.95 1.06
C ASN A 113 12.09 19.04 1.71
N LYS A 114 13.39 19.38 1.61
CA LYS A 114 14.49 18.67 2.27
C LYS A 114 14.35 18.54 3.79
N ASP A 115 13.56 19.41 4.40
CA ASP A 115 13.25 19.41 5.83
C ASP A 115 12.25 18.29 6.22
N ILE A 116 11.52 17.73 5.26
CA ILE A 116 10.62 16.60 5.50
C ILE A 116 11.44 15.31 5.59
N PRO A 117 11.30 14.52 6.68
CA PRO A 117 11.96 13.23 6.82
C PRO A 117 11.68 12.31 5.64
N GLY A 118 12.70 11.59 5.15
CA GLY A 118 12.59 10.66 4.03
C GLY A 118 12.80 11.28 2.63
N ILE A 119 12.48 12.57 2.41
CA ILE A 119 12.65 13.18 1.07
C ILE A 119 14.12 13.21 0.64
N SER A 120 15.01 13.61 1.54
CA SER A 120 16.46 13.69 1.26
C SER A 120 17.17 12.34 1.23
N GLU A 121 16.51 11.28 1.70
CA GLU A 121 17.08 9.92 1.75
C GLU A 121 16.84 9.13 0.45
N ILE A 122 15.84 9.55 -0.33
CA ILE A 122 15.44 8.93 -1.59
C ILE A 122 16.20 9.57 -2.75
N ASN A 123 16.73 8.74 -3.66
CA ASN A 123 17.32 9.21 -4.91
C ASN A 123 16.23 9.33 -5.99
N TRP A 124 15.84 10.57 -6.29
CA TRP A 124 14.76 10.86 -7.23
C TRP A 124 15.24 10.80 -8.67
N ILE A 125 14.68 9.89 -9.46
CA ILE A 125 14.98 9.72 -10.90
C ILE A 125 13.68 9.86 -11.67
N ILE A 126 13.72 10.60 -12.77
CA ILE A 126 12.53 11.01 -13.51
C ILE A 126 12.52 10.34 -14.87
N HIS A 127 11.38 9.77 -15.22
CA HIS A 127 11.09 9.13 -16.49
C HIS A 127 9.82 9.74 -17.07
N VAL A 128 9.89 10.21 -18.32
CA VAL A 128 8.71 10.72 -19.03
C VAL A 128 8.40 9.77 -20.18
N VAL A 129 7.19 9.20 -20.16
CA VAL A 129 6.72 8.19 -21.11
C VAL A 129 5.80 8.87 -22.12
N ASP A 130 6.09 8.70 -23.41
CA ASP A 130 5.27 9.23 -24.51
C ASP A 130 4.06 8.35 -24.75
N SER A 131 3.03 8.52 -23.92
CA SER A 131 1.75 7.83 -24.04
C SER A 131 0.59 8.81 -23.79
N PRO A 132 -0.54 8.66 -24.49
CA PRO A 132 -1.74 9.48 -24.28
C PRO A 132 -2.44 9.22 -22.94
N ASP A 133 -1.99 8.24 -22.15
CA ASP A 133 -2.57 7.92 -20.85
C ASP A 133 -2.40 9.08 -19.86
N ILE A 134 -3.46 9.37 -19.10
CA ILE A 134 -3.45 10.39 -18.06
C ILE A 134 -3.03 9.71 -16.76
N ASN A 135 -1.73 9.57 -16.56
CA ASN A 135 -1.19 8.91 -15.38
C ASN A 135 0.17 9.49 -14.94
N ALA A 136 0.47 9.35 -13.65
CA ALA A 136 1.80 9.46 -13.08
C ALA A 136 1.85 8.55 -11.84
N PHE A 137 3.02 8.02 -11.54
CA PHE A 137 3.22 7.26 -10.32
C PHE A 137 4.67 7.35 -9.86
N VAL A 138 4.87 7.13 -8.57
CA VAL A 138 6.19 7.16 -7.95
C VAL A 138 6.44 5.84 -7.24
N LEU A 139 7.53 5.19 -7.64
CA LEU A 139 7.98 3.98 -6.96
C LEU A 139 8.65 4.35 -5.62
N PRO A 140 8.57 3.46 -4.61
CA PRO A 140 9.13 3.69 -3.28
C PRO A 140 10.64 4.00 -3.25
N ASN A 141 11.37 3.57 -4.27
CA ASN A 141 12.80 3.83 -4.45
C ASN A 141 13.10 5.16 -5.19
N GLY A 142 12.10 6.02 -5.38
CA GLY A 142 12.28 7.37 -5.95
C GLY A 142 12.16 7.47 -7.47
N GLN A 143 11.75 6.40 -8.15
CA GLN A 143 11.54 6.43 -9.59
C GLN A 143 10.17 7.08 -9.90
N VAL A 144 10.20 8.24 -10.53
CA VAL A 144 9.01 9.02 -10.89
C VAL A 144 8.70 8.77 -12.36
N PHE A 145 7.52 8.24 -12.66
CA PHE A 145 7.03 8.03 -14.04
C PHE A 145 5.89 9.01 -14.32
N ILE A 146 5.99 9.74 -15.43
CA ILE A 146 4.99 10.72 -15.86
C ILE A 146 4.65 10.49 -17.33
N PHE A 147 3.36 10.51 -17.67
CA PHE A 147 2.88 10.25 -19.02
C PHE A 147 2.57 11.57 -19.73
N THR A 148 2.86 11.64 -21.04
CA THR A 148 2.62 12.87 -21.82
C THR A 148 1.13 13.22 -21.89
N GLY A 149 0.23 12.23 -21.81
CA GLY A 149 -1.21 12.44 -21.63
C GLY A 149 -1.56 13.23 -20.38
N LEU A 150 -0.93 12.95 -19.23
CA LEU A 150 -1.10 13.74 -18.00
C LEU A 150 -0.59 15.17 -18.21
N LEU A 151 0.59 15.33 -18.81
CA LEU A 151 1.18 16.65 -19.07
C LEU A 151 0.31 17.53 -19.96
N ASN A 152 -0.41 16.93 -20.91
CA ASN A 152 -1.36 17.62 -21.77
C ASN A 152 -2.68 17.96 -21.07
N SER A 153 -3.01 17.28 -19.97
CA SER A 153 -4.25 17.49 -19.20
C SER A 153 -4.14 18.60 -18.15
N VAL A 154 -2.93 18.85 -17.63
CA VAL A 154 -2.67 19.90 -16.63
C VAL A 154 -2.57 21.27 -17.30
N THR A 155 -3.19 22.29 -16.70
CA THR A 155 -3.22 23.63 -17.31
C THR A 155 -2.04 24.52 -16.93
N ASP A 156 -1.38 24.21 -15.81
CA ASP A 156 -0.29 25.02 -15.28
C ASP A 156 0.69 24.20 -14.40
N ILE A 157 1.82 24.84 -14.10
CA ILE A 157 2.89 24.27 -13.28
C ILE A 157 2.44 23.95 -11.84
N HIS A 158 1.44 24.66 -11.32
CA HIS A 158 0.97 24.47 -9.94
C HIS A 158 0.13 23.19 -9.83
N GLN A 159 -0.71 22.90 -10.82
CA GLN A 159 -1.42 21.61 -10.90
C GLN A 159 -0.44 20.45 -11.01
N LEU A 160 0.57 20.58 -11.88
CA LEU A 160 1.61 19.56 -12.01
C LEU A 160 2.39 19.39 -10.69
N SER A 161 2.74 20.49 -10.02
CA SER A 161 3.44 20.46 -8.72
C SER A 161 2.60 19.78 -7.63
N PHE A 162 1.29 20.01 -7.62
CA PHE A 162 0.39 19.36 -6.67
C PHE A 162 0.28 17.85 -6.93
N LEU A 163 0.04 17.45 -8.18
CA LEU A 163 -0.06 16.04 -8.56
C LEU A 163 1.24 15.28 -8.24
N LEU A 164 2.40 15.82 -8.64
CA LEU A 164 3.68 15.21 -8.31
C LEU A 164 3.98 15.25 -6.81
N GLY A 165 3.55 16.30 -6.10
CA GLY A 165 3.64 16.38 -4.65
C GLY A 165 2.81 15.29 -3.95
N HIS A 166 1.61 15.00 -4.45
CA HIS A 166 0.75 13.92 -3.97
C HIS A 166 1.43 12.55 -4.17
N GLU A 167 1.99 12.28 -5.36
CA GLU A 167 2.71 11.03 -5.63
C GLU A 167 3.99 10.88 -4.79
N ILE A 168 4.76 11.96 -4.62
CA ILE A 168 5.94 11.98 -3.72
C ILE A 168 5.51 11.71 -2.27
N ALA A 169 4.36 12.25 -1.84
CA ALA A 169 3.84 12.00 -0.50
C ALA A 169 3.52 10.51 -0.30
N HIS A 170 2.94 9.82 -1.28
CA HIS A 170 2.73 8.37 -1.21
C HIS A 170 4.03 7.59 -1.00
N ALA A 171 5.10 7.98 -1.69
CA ALA A 171 6.41 7.34 -1.56
C ALA A 171 7.05 7.62 -0.19
N VAL A 172 7.06 8.88 0.24
CA VAL A 172 7.65 9.31 1.53
C VAL A 172 6.92 8.71 2.73
N LEU A 173 5.58 8.59 2.64
CA LEU A 173 4.77 7.96 3.68
C LEU A 173 4.78 6.43 3.61
N GLU A 174 5.43 5.85 2.59
CA GLU A 174 5.53 4.42 2.33
C GLU A 174 4.14 3.74 2.24
N HIS A 175 3.16 4.43 1.63
CA HIS A 175 1.78 3.92 1.51
C HIS A 175 1.70 2.58 0.77
N ALA A 176 2.55 2.39 -0.25
CA ALA A 176 2.65 1.11 -0.97
C ALA A 176 3.17 -0.02 -0.05
N ALA A 177 4.16 0.26 0.80
CA ALA A 177 4.73 -0.71 1.74
C ALA A 177 3.73 -1.10 2.82
N GLU A 178 2.99 -0.11 3.33
CA GLU A 178 1.92 -0.28 4.29
C GLU A 178 0.78 -1.12 3.70
N LYS A 179 0.33 -0.81 2.48
CA LYS A 179 -0.70 -1.58 1.77
C LYS A 179 -0.26 -3.02 1.54
N ALA A 180 0.95 -3.24 1.02
CA ALA A 180 1.50 -4.57 0.79
C ALA A 180 1.63 -5.36 2.10
N SER A 181 2.13 -4.73 3.16
CA SER A 181 2.22 -5.33 4.50
C SER A 181 0.84 -5.78 4.97
N LEU A 182 -0.19 -4.94 4.85
CA LEU A 182 -1.55 -5.29 5.23
C LEU A 182 -2.11 -6.46 4.42
N VAL A 183 -1.87 -6.51 3.09
CA VAL A 183 -2.23 -7.67 2.25
C VAL A 183 -1.60 -8.94 2.82
N HIS A 184 -0.27 -8.94 3.00
CA HIS A 184 0.46 -10.12 3.47
C HIS A 184 0.05 -10.54 4.88
N PHE A 185 -0.28 -9.57 5.74
CA PHE A 185 -0.82 -9.83 7.07
C PHE A 185 -2.12 -10.63 7.01
N LEU A 186 -3.06 -10.16 6.19
CA LEU A 186 -4.35 -10.81 6.00
C LEU A 186 -4.22 -12.16 5.34
N ASP A 187 -3.29 -12.30 4.40
CA ASP A 187 -3.02 -13.56 3.72
C ASP A 187 -2.45 -14.61 4.67
N PHE A 188 -1.49 -14.20 5.51
CA PHE A 188 -0.94 -15.05 6.54
C PHE A 188 -2.04 -15.48 7.52
N LEU A 189 -2.88 -14.55 7.97
CA LEU A 189 -4.01 -14.83 8.83
C LEU A 189 -5.02 -15.79 8.18
N GLY A 190 -5.33 -15.57 6.90
CA GLY A 190 -6.20 -16.42 6.09
C GLY A 190 -5.66 -17.85 5.98
N LEU A 191 -4.36 -18.01 5.74
CA LEU A 191 -3.69 -19.31 5.69
C LEU A 191 -3.76 -20.05 7.03
N ILE A 192 -3.61 -19.34 8.15
CA ILE A 192 -3.74 -19.92 9.48
C ILE A 192 -5.17 -20.41 9.75
N PHE A 193 -6.17 -19.58 9.46
CA PHE A 193 -7.57 -20.01 9.60
C PHE A 193 -7.87 -21.22 8.73
N LEU A 194 -7.35 -21.23 7.50
CA LEU A 194 -7.50 -22.34 6.58
C LEU A 194 -6.86 -23.62 7.12
N THR A 195 -5.62 -23.56 7.62
CA THR A 195 -4.92 -24.72 8.18
C THR A 195 -5.59 -25.25 9.45
N MET A 196 -6.11 -24.38 10.32
CA MET A 196 -6.91 -24.79 11.48
C MET A 196 -8.19 -25.52 11.07
N ILE A 197 -8.92 -24.97 10.10
CA ILE A 197 -10.14 -25.61 9.58
C ILE A 197 -9.80 -26.98 8.98
N TRP A 198 -8.73 -27.06 8.19
CA TRP A 198 -8.27 -28.31 7.57
C TRP A 198 -7.85 -29.36 8.62
N ALA A 199 -7.16 -28.97 9.68
CA ALA A 199 -6.77 -29.85 10.77
C ALA A 199 -7.97 -30.45 11.52
N ILE A 200 -9.08 -29.71 11.61
CA ILE A 200 -10.32 -30.16 12.26
C ILE A 200 -11.21 -30.93 11.28
N CYS A 201 -11.25 -30.52 10.01
CA CYS A 201 -12.02 -31.16 8.95
C CYS A 201 -11.25 -31.15 7.63
N PRO A 202 -10.56 -32.25 7.28
CA PRO A 202 -9.79 -32.35 6.05
C PRO A 202 -10.74 -32.60 4.88
N ARG A 203 -11.43 -31.55 4.42
CA ARG A 203 -12.30 -31.59 3.24
C ARG A 203 -12.02 -30.38 2.36
N ASP A 204 -11.66 -30.64 1.10
CA ASP A 204 -11.19 -29.63 0.14
C ASP A 204 -12.20 -28.51 -0.12
N SER A 205 -13.50 -28.78 0.09
CA SER A 205 -14.58 -27.79 -0.08
C SER A 205 -14.52 -26.61 0.89
N LEU A 206 -13.88 -26.74 2.06
CA LEU A 206 -13.71 -25.66 3.03
C LEU A 206 -12.56 -24.71 2.66
N ALA A 207 -11.59 -25.19 1.87
CA ALA A 207 -10.48 -24.38 1.41
C ALA A 207 -10.93 -23.29 0.41
N LEU A 208 -11.88 -23.63 -0.46
CA LEU A 208 -12.50 -22.70 -1.40
C LEU A 208 -13.27 -21.58 -0.67
N LEU A 209 -13.89 -21.87 0.47
CA LEU A 209 -14.59 -20.87 1.28
C LEU A 209 -13.60 -19.92 1.97
N GLY A 210 -12.47 -20.44 2.48
CA GLY A 210 -11.40 -19.61 3.06
C GLY A 210 -10.82 -18.63 2.04
N GLN A 211 -10.53 -19.10 0.83
CA GLN A 211 -10.04 -18.27 -0.28
C GLN A 211 -11.06 -17.20 -0.71
N TRP A 212 -12.36 -17.52 -0.72
CA TRP A 212 -13.42 -16.54 -1.04
C TRP A 212 -13.61 -15.48 0.06
N ILE A 213 -13.55 -15.87 1.33
CA ILE A 213 -13.61 -14.92 2.45
C ILE A 213 -12.40 -13.98 2.41
N GLN A 214 -11.21 -14.54 2.14
CA GLN A 214 -9.97 -13.78 2.02
C GLN A 214 -10.04 -12.77 0.86
N SER A 215 -10.48 -13.19 -0.34
CA SER A 215 -10.62 -12.27 -1.48
C SER A 215 -11.66 -11.18 -1.23
N LYS A 216 -12.77 -11.48 -0.54
CA LYS A 216 -13.75 -10.48 -0.12
C LYS A 216 -13.26 -9.54 0.96
N LEU A 217 -12.42 -10.02 1.87
CA LEU A 217 -11.81 -9.20 2.92
C LEU A 217 -10.77 -8.24 2.32
N GLN A 218 -9.97 -8.72 1.37
CA GLN A 218 -9.08 -7.89 0.56
C GLN A 218 -9.89 -6.82 -0.20
N GLU A 219 -10.88 -7.22 -1.01
CA GLU A 219 -11.74 -6.29 -1.76
C GLU A 219 -12.37 -5.22 -0.84
N PHE A 220 -12.95 -5.62 0.30
CA PHE A 220 -13.59 -4.69 1.22
C PHE A 220 -12.62 -3.72 1.91
N MET A 221 -11.40 -4.16 2.21
CA MET A 221 -10.38 -3.33 2.86
C MET A 221 -9.71 -2.37 1.87
N PHE A 222 -9.52 -2.80 0.62
CA PHE A 222 -8.95 -1.98 -0.43
C PHE A 222 -9.96 -1.02 -1.07
N ASP A 223 -11.26 -1.32 -1.08
CA ASP A 223 -12.20 -0.50 -1.84
C ASP A 223 -12.60 0.82 -1.18
N ARG A 224 -12.61 1.01 0.16
CA ARG A 224 -13.21 2.25 0.72
C ARG A 224 -12.51 2.96 1.88
N PRO A 225 -12.48 2.48 3.14
CA PRO A 225 -12.09 3.37 4.23
C PRO A 225 -10.57 3.53 4.35
N TYR A 226 -9.80 2.44 4.27
CA TYR A 226 -8.36 2.49 4.53
C TYR A 226 -7.60 3.18 3.40
N SER A 227 -7.94 2.87 2.13
CA SER A 227 -7.37 3.59 0.98
C SER A 227 -7.64 5.10 1.11
N ARG A 228 -8.86 5.52 1.47
CA ARG A 228 -9.19 6.94 1.64
C ARG A 228 -8.32 7.63 2.69
N THR A 229 -8.01 6.97 3.81
CA THR A 229 -7.11 7.56 4.80
C THR A 229 -5.72 7.81 4.23
N LEU A 230 -5.21 6.89 3.38
CA LEU A 230 -3.92 7.06 2.72
C LEU A 230 -3.98 8.19 1.67
N GLU A 231 -5.05 8.27 0.89
CA GLU A 231 -5.28 9.36 -0.07
C GLU A 231 -5.39 10.73 0.66
N ASP A 232 -6.16 10.80 1.75
CA ASP A 232 -6.33 12.03 2.55
C ASP A 232 -4.98 12.50 3.15
N GLU A 233 -4.13 11.55 3.57
CA GLU A 233 -2.77 11.86 4.03
C GLU A 233 -1.88 12.35 2.89
N ALA A 234 -1.92 11.69 1.74
CA ALA A 234 -1.16 12.07 0.57
C ALA A 234 -1.59 13.43 0.02
N ASP A 235 -2.89 13.73 -0.01
CA ASP A 235 -3.43 15.05 -0.39
C ASP A 235 -2.95 16.15 0.57
N LYS A 236 -3.01 15.89 1.87
CA LYS A 236 -2.57 16.87 2.88
C LYS A 236 -1.08 17.17 2.76
N ILE A 237 -0.24 16.15 2.68
CA ILE A 237 1.20 16.33 2.55
C ILE A 237 1.54 16.89 1.16
N GLY A 238 0.95 16.38 0.09
CA GLY A 238 1.13 16.86 -1.28
C GLY A 238 0.80 18.35 -1.44
N LEU A 239 -0.29 18.82 -0.82
CA LEU A 239 -0.61 20.25 -0.74
C LEU A 239 0.48 21.05 -0.02
N GLN A 240 1.04 20.53 1.08
CA GLN A 240 2.13 21.18 1.81
C GLN A 240 3.41 21.25 0.96
N LEU A 241 3.75 20.16 0.27
CA LEU A 241 4.93 20.10 -0.61
C LEU A 241 4.80 21.11 -1.75
N ALA A 242 3.64 21.14 -2.41
CA ALA A 242 3.38 22.06 -3.52
C ALA A 242 3.28 23.53 -3.06
N ALA A 243 2.73 23.78 -1.88
CA ALA A 243 2.66 25.13 -1.31
C ALA A 243 4.06 25.72 -1.09
N LYS A 244 5.02 24.92 -0.61
CA LYS A 244 6.41 25.35 -0.42
C LYS A 244 7.11 25.71 -1.74
N VAL A 245 6.78 25.03 -2.83
CA VAL A 245 7.25 25.38 -4.18
C VAL A 245 6.64 26.69 -4.69
N LYS A 246 5.35 26.95 -4.41
CA LYS A 246 4.67 28.17 -4.87
C LYS A 246 5.29 29.45 -4.30
N TYR A 247 5.79 29.43 -3.07
CA TYR A 247 6.50 30.59 -2.48
C TYR A 247 7.72 30.99 -3.32
N LEU A 248 8.39 30.06 -4.01
CA LEU A 248 9.51 30.38 -4.91
C LEU A 248 9.08 31.17 -6.15
N VAL A 249 8.02 30.73 -6.83
CA VAL A 249 7.61 31.27 -8.14
C VAL A 249 7.10 32.71 -8.02
N VAL A 250 6.54 33.07 -6.87
CA VAL A 250 6.02 34.43 -6.60
C VAL A 250 7.14 35.38 -6.17
N GLU A 251 8.16 34.91 -5.45
CA GLU A 251 9.19 35.78 -4.85
C GLU A 251 10.54 35.76 -5.55
N ASN A 252 10.78 34.86 -6.52
CA ASN A 252 12.08 34.73 -7.23
C ASN A 252 13.27 34.50 -6.27
N THR A 253 12.99 34.01 -5.06
CA THR A 253 13.94 33.76 -3.98
C THR A 253 14.04 32.28 -3.67
N GLN A 254 15.17 31.86 -3.11
CA GLN A 254 15.51 30.50 -2.73
C GLN A 254 14.52 29.91 -1.69
N CYS A 255 14.45 28.56 -1.61
CA CYS A 255 13.44 27.84 -0.81
C CYS A 255 13.30 28.41 0.60
N PRO A 256 12.07 28.68 1.08
CA PRO A 256 11.85 29.30 2.36
C PRO A 256 12.41 28.39 3.46
N SER A 257 13.54 28.77 4.06
CA SER A 257 14.06 28.08 5.24
C SER A 257 13.06 28.29 6.37
N HIS A 258 12.48 27.21 6.91
CA HIS A 258 11.60 27.29 8.06
C HIS A 258 12.31 28.01 9.23
N SER A 259 12.00 29.30 9.41
CA SER A 259 12.11 29.96 10.70
C SER A 259 11.09 29.30 11.61
N LYS A 260 11.54 28.44 12.52
CA LYS A 260 10.74 27.92 13.64
C LYS A 260 9.98 29.09 14.27
N ARG A 261 8.66 29.07 14.19
CA ARG A 261 7.76 29.77 15.11
C ARG A 261 6.66 28.82 15.51
#